data_AF-A0A1I7XK24-F1
#
_entry.id   AF-A0A1I7XK24-F1
#
_cell.length_a   1.000
_cell.length_b   1.000
_cell.length_c   1.000
_cell.angle_alpha   90.00
_cell.angle_beta   90.00
_cell.angle_gamma   90.00
#
_symmetry.space_group_name_H-M   'P 1'
#
loop_
_entity.id
_entity.type
_entity.pdbx_description
1 polymer ?
#
loop_
_entity_poly.entity_id
_entity_poly.type
_entity_poly.pdbx_seq_one_letter_code
_entity_poly.pdbx_strand_id
1 'polypeptide(L)' 'MKVEGWIDAQIIKLFNGDENNGVEIDLDIIQDLETISEKRKFAFDNLQRGFCPASMDKITVFLDELIDQLNVL' A
#
# COMPACT_ATOMS: atom_id res chain seq x y z
N MET A 1 -14.14 -5.11 -7.07
CA MET A 1 -13.55 -3.88 -6.50
C MET A 1 -12.36 -3.55 -7.37
N LYS A 2 -12.15 -2.29 -7.78
CA LYS A 2 -10.89 -1.93 -8.44
C LYS A 2 -9.77 -1.98 -7.40
N VAL A 3 -8.58 -2.47 -7.76
CA VAL A 3 -7.46 -2.61 -6.82
C VAL A 3 -7.09 -1.27 -6.18
N GLU A 4 -7.18 -0.16 -6.92
CA GLU A 4 -7.04 1.21 -6.38
C GLU A 4 -7.94 1.46 -5.15
N GLY A 5 -9.24 1.19 -5.27
CA GLY A 5 -10.17 1.40 -4.15
C GLY A 5 -9.94 0.45 -2.97
N TRP A 6 -9.32 -0.71 -3.19
CA TRP A 6 -8.87 -1.57 -2.10
C TRP A 6 -7.63 -0.99 -1.41
N ILE A 7 -6.66 -0.47 -2.18
CA ILE A 7 -5.45 0.19 -1.68
C ILE A 7 -5.84 1.35 -0.76
N ASP A 8 -6.68 2.27 -1.23
CA ASP A 8 -7.12 3.44 -0.46
C ASP A 8 -7.77 3.03 0.87
N ALA A 9 -8.65 2.03 0.82
CA ALA A 9 -9.33 1.52 2.00
C ALA A 9 -8.37 0.88 3.02
N GLN A 10 -7.31 0.21 2.57
CA GLN A 10 -6.32 -0.36 3.48
C GLN A 10 -5.39 0.70 4.06
N ILE A 11 -4.98 1.70 3.26
CA ILE A 11 -4.19 2.84 3.76
C ILE A 11 -4.97 3.53 4.88
N ILE A 12 -6.25 3.87 4.68
CA ILE A 12 -7.09 4.49 5.71
C ILE A 12 -7.09 3.66 7.01
N LYS A 13 -7.17 2.32 6.92
CA LYS A 13 -7.11 1.44 8.10
C LYS A 13 -5.75 1.47 8.80
N LEU A 14 -4.65 1.47 8.05
CA LEU A 14 -3.30 1.60 8.61
C LEU A 14 -3.12 2.93 9.34
N PHE A 15 -3.79 3.97 8.87
CA PHE A 15 -3.83 5.30 9.45
C PHE A 15 -4.96 5.53 10.46
N ASN A 16 -5.49 4.46 11.06
CA ASN A 16 -6.55 4.51 12.10
C ASN A 16 -7.82 5.27 11.66
N GLY A 17 -8.14 5.27 10.37
CA GLY A 17 -9.30 5.96 9.81
C GLY A 17 -9.02 7.37 9.29
N ASP A 18 -7.77 7.84 9.31
CA ASP A 18 -7.43 9.15 8.76
C ASP A 18 -7.39 9.12 7.22
N GLU A 19 -8.39 9.72 6.58
CA GLU A 19 -8.49 9.88 5.13
C GLU A 19 -7.54 10.97 4.58
N ASN A 20 -7.00 11.84 5.44
CA ASN A 20 -6.09 12.93 5.06
C ASN A 20 -4.62 12.59 5.37
N ASN A 21 -4.28 11.30 5.44
CA ASN A 21 -2.94 10.80 5.76
C ASN A 21 -1.85 11.20 4.74
N GLY A 22 -2.25 11.74 3.57
CA GLY A 22 -1.32 12.23 2.55
C GLY A 22 -0.53 11.13 1.82
N VAL A 23 -0.91 9.87 2.01
CA VAL A 23 -0.32 8.71 1.32
C VAL A 23 -1.21 8.30 0.17
N GLU A 24 -0.59 8.21 -1.00
CA GLU A 24 -1.21 7.71 -2.22
C GLU A 24 -0.24 6.69 -2.84
N ILE A 25 -0.74 5.49 -3.14
CA ILE A 25 0.03 4.45 -3.83
C ILE A 25 -0.54 4.35 -5.23
N ASP A 26 0.17 4.95 -6.18
CA ASP A 26 -0.19 4.95 -7.60
C ASP A 26 -0.12 3.52 -8.17
N LEU A 27 -1.26 3.03 -8.68
CA LEU A 27 -1.39 1.68 -9.22
C LEU A 27 -0.59 1.51 -10.52
N ASP A 28 -0.53 2.54 -11.36
CA ASP A 28 0.19 2.47 -12.63
C ASP A 28 1.70 2.35 -12.35
N ILE A 29 2.22 3.17 -11.42
CA ILE A 29 3.63 3.11 -11.02
C ILE A 29 3.98 1.75 -10.41
N ILE A 30 3.17 1.24 -9.47
CA ILE A 30 3.49 -0.04 -8.82
C ILE A 30 3.37 -1.24 -9.77
N GLN A 31 2.53 -1.15 -10.81
CA GLN A 31 2.43 -2.18 -11.84
C GLN A 31 3.64 -2.21 -12.78
N ASP A 32 4.20 -1.04 -13.09
CA ASP A 32 5.40 -0.90 -13.92
C ASP A 32 6.69 -1.43 -13.27
N LEU A 33 6.69 -1.67 -11.96
CA LEU A 33 7.83 -2.26 -11.25
C LEU A 33 7.99 -3.75 -11.58
N GLU A 34 9.22 -4.17 -11.87
CA GLU A 34 9.50 -5.53 -12.36
C GLU A 34 9.43 -6.58 -11.26
N THR A 35 9.89 -6.26 -10.05
CA THR A 35 10.04 -7.25 -8.97
C THR A 35 9.08 -7.02 -7.81
N ILE A 36 8.71 -8.11 -7.13
CA ILE A 36 7.92 -8.05 -5.88
C ILE A 36 8.62 -7.18 -4.82
N SER A 37 9.96 -7.22 -4.76
CA SER A 37 10.71 -6.44 -3.78
C SER A 37 10.60 -4.94 -4.03
N GLU A 38 10.63 -4.51 -5.30
CA GLU A 38 10.45 -3.10 -5.66
C GLU A 38 9.04 -2.63 -5.35
N LYS A 39 8.02 -3.43 -5.68
CA LYS A 39 6.61 -3.13 -5.36
C LYS A 39 6.38 -2.93 -3.88
N ARG A 40 6.87 -3.85 -3.05
CA ARG A 40 6.80 -3.73 -1.59
C ARG A 40 7.54 -2.50 -1.08
N LYS A 41 8.74 -2.24 -1.60
CA LYS A 41 9.53 -1.08 -1.21
C LYS A 41 8.83 0.24 -1.56
N PHE A 42 8.27 0.35 -2.76
CA PHE A 42 7.53 1.54 -3.19
C PHE A 42 6.34 1.83 -2.27
N ALA A 43 5.52 0.83 -1.98
CA ALA A 43 4.38 0.98 -1.07
C ALA A 43 4.84 1.34 0.35
N PHE A 44 5.87 0.66 0.85
CA PHE A 44 6.43 0.94 2.18
C PHE A 44 7.00 2.36 2.31
N ASP A 45 7.78 2.81 1.33
CA ASP A 45 8.39 4.14 1.32
C ASP A 45 7.31 5.24 1.32
N ASN A 46 6.17 5.03 0.63
CA ASN A 46 5.02 5.94 0.67
C ASN A 46 4.33 5.95 2.05
N LEU A 47 4.11 4.79 2.67
CA LEU A 47 3.59 4.71 4.05
C LEU A 47 4.51 5.43 5.05
N GLN A 48 5.83 5.31 4.89
CA GLN A 48 6.79 5.99 5.75
C GLN A 48 6.75 7.52 5.59
N ARG A 49 6.57 8.03 4.36
CA ARG A 49 6.42 9.48 4.11
C ARG A 49 5.21 10.09 4.81
N GLY A 50 4.12 9.33 4.92
CA GLY A 50 2.93 9.72 5.67
C GLY A 50 3.07 9.58 7.19
N PHE A 51 4.21 9.11 7.72
CA PHE A 51 4.38 8.76 9.14
C PHE A 51 3.36 7.73 9.63
N CYS A 52 3.16 6.67 8.84
CA CYS A 52 2.20 5.59 9.14
C CYS A 52 2.32 5.12 10.61
N PRO A 53 1.24 5.21 11.41
CA PRO A 53 1.27 4.87 12.84
C PRO A 53 1.13 3.36 13.09
N ALA A 54 0.87 2.55 12.04
CA ALA A 54 0.70 1.12 12.17
C ALA A 54 2.02 0.43 12.57
N SER A 55 1.89 -0.72 13.25
CA SER A 55 3.04 -1.56 13.54
C SER A 55 3.62 -2.18 12.26
N MET A 56 4.90 -2.55 12.30
CA MET A 56 5.55 -3.24 11.19
C MET A 56 4.84 -4.54 10.79
N ASP A 57 4.24 -5.27 11.72
CA ASP A 57 3.47 -6.48 11.41
C ASP A 57 2.25 -6.16 10.53
N LYS A 58 1.47 -5.13 10.89
CA LYS A 58 0.31 -4.69 10.09
C LYS A 58 0.72 -4.18 8.72
N ILE A 59 1.83 -3.45 8.66
CA ILE A 59 2.40 -2.97 7.40
C ILE A 59 2.83 -4.16 6.53
N THR A 60 3.48 -5.17 7.12
CA THR A 60 3.93 -6.36 6.40
C THR A 60 2.75 -7.13 5.82
N VAL A 61 1.69 -7.34 6.60
CA VAL A 61 0.44 -7.98 6.12
C VAL A 61 -0.15 -7.20 4.95
N PHE A 62 -0.25 -5.88 5.05
CA PHE A 62 -0.73 -5.05 3.93
C PHE A 62 0.14 -5.22 2.68
N LEU A 63 1.47 -5.23 2.82
CA LEU A 63 2.39 -5.41 1.70
C LEU A 63 2.26 -6.79 1.06
N ASP A 64 2.01 -7.84 1.84
CA ASP A 64 1.74 -9.18 1.33
C ASP A 64 0.42 -9.21 0.55
N GLU A 65 -0.67 -8.69 1.14
CA GLU A 65 -1.98 -8.61 0.48
C GLU A 65 -1.96 -7.75 -0.79
N LEU A 66 -1.18 -6.66 -0.81
CA LEU A 66 -1.02 -5.80 -1.98
C LEU A 66 -0.43 -6.58 -3.16
N ILE A 67 0.58 -7.41 -2.91
CA ILE A 67 1.17 -8.24 -3.96
C ILE A 67 0.17 -9.28 -4.45
N ASP A 68 -0.62 -9.87 -3.55
CA ASP A 68 -1.68 -10.80 -3.93
C ASP A 68 -2.74 -10.12 -4.80
N GLN A 69 -3.18 -8.90 -4.47
CA GLN A 69 -4.11 -8.14 -5.29
C GLN A 69 -3.53 -7.80 -6.67
N LEU A 70 -2.26 -7.42 -6.75
CA LEU A 70 -1.59 -7.09 -8.01
C LEU A 70 -1.40 -8.31 -8.92
N ASN A 71 -1.23 -9.50 -8.36
CA ASN A 71 -1.08 -10.75 -9.14
C ASN A 71 -2.41 -11.27 -9.72
N VAL A 72 -3.55 -10.75 -9.27
CA VAL A 72 -4.90 -11.15 -9.71
C VAL A 72 -5.43 -10.25 -10.84
N LEU A 73 -4.75 -9.13 -11.12
CA LEU A 73 -5.02 -8.22 -12.24
C LEU A 73 -4.50 -8.80 -13.56
#